data_AF-A0AA51PKC1-F1
#
_entry.id   AF-A0AA51PKC1-F1
#
_cell.length_a   1.000
_cell.length_b   1.000
_cell.length_c   1.000
_cell.angle_alpha   90.00
_cell.angle_beta   90.00
_cell.angle_gamma   90.00
#
_symmetry.space_group_name_H-M   'P 1'
#
loop_
_entity.id
_entity.type
_entity.pdbx_description
1 polymer ?
#
loop_
_entity_poly.entity_id
_entity_poly.type
_entity_poly.pdbx_seq_one_letter_code
_entity_poly.pdbx_strand_id
1 'polypeptide(L)' 'QADVKVFEQVGKAPAASLPHALRWYNHIATYSAAECKTFAEGVSPLSAGA' A
#
# COMPACT_ATOMS: atom_id res chain seq x y z
N GLN A 1 -1.58 -8.95 -2.03
CA GLN A 1 -1.66 -7.64 -1.32
C GLN A 1 -1.39 -6.51 -2.32
N ALA A 2 -2.37 -5.63 -2.58
CA ALA A 2 -2.22 -4.58 -3.59
C ALA A 2 -1.34 -3.41 -3.10
N ASP A 3 -1.56 -2.91 -1.87
CA ASP A 3 -0.83 -1.77 -1.32
C ASP A 3 0.69 -1.99 -1.24
N VAL A 4 1.13 -3.15 -0.75
CA VAL A 4 2.55 -3.48 -0.64
C VAL A 4 3.22 -3.48 -2.02
N LYS A 5 2.55 -4.09 -3.03
CA LYS A 5 3.06 -4.13 -4.39
C LYS A 5 3.14 -2.75 -5.04
N VAL A 6 2.13 -1.89 -4.82
CA VAL A 6 2.14 -0.52 -5.33
C VAL A 6 3.20 0.32 -4.60
N PHE A 7 3.37 0.12 -3.30
CA PHE A 7 4.37 0.83 -2.49
C PHE A 7 5.79 0.52 -2.97
N GLU A 8 6.09 -0.75 -3.24
CA GLU A 8 7.36 -1.20 -3.82
C GLU A 8 7.60 -0.60 -5.21
N GLN A 9 6.56 -0.53 -6.07
CA GLN A 9 6.67 0.08 -7.40
C GLN A 9 6.88 1.59 -7.36
N VAL A 10 6.26 2.28 -6.39
CA VAL A 10 6.44 3.72 -6.19
C VAL A 10 7.87 4.01 -5.72
N GLY A 11 8.41 3.20 -4.80
CA GLY A 11 9.83 3.16 -4.41
C GLY A 11 10.39 4.40 -3.70
N LYS A 12 9.75 5.56 -3.82
CA LYS A 12 10.12 6.83 -3.18
C LYS A 12 8.90 7.68 -2.88
N ALA A 13 9.03 8.60 -1.92
CA ALA A 13 7.95 9.50 -1.53
C ALA A 13 7.37 10.27 -2.74
N PRO A 14 6.04 10.23 -2.96
CA PRO A 14 5.36 11.03 -3.96
C PRO A 14 5.51 12.54 -3.71
N ALA A 15 5.29 13.36 -4.75
CA ALA A 15 5.33 14.81 -4.63
C ALA A 15 4.27 15.35 -3.64
N ALA A 16 4.58 16.42 -2.91
CA ALA A 16 3.67 17.05 -1.95
C ALA A 16 2.39 17.63 -2.60
N SER A 17 2.42 17.85 -3.92
CA SER A 17 1.24 18.21 -4.72
C SER A 17 0.21 17.08 -4.85
N LEU A 18 0.57 15.85 -4.47
CA LEU A 18 -0.30 14.67 -4.41
C LEU A 18 -0.58 14.30 -2.95
N PRO A 19 -1.36 15.10 -2.21
CA PRO A 19 -1.46 14.99 -0.75
C PRO A 19 -1.97 13.62 -0.30
N HIS A 20 -2.87 13.01 -1.05
CA HIS A 20 -3.43 11.71 -0.70
C HIS A 20 -2.44 10.56 -0.94
N ALA A 21 -1.69 10.62 -2.04
CA ALA A 21 -0.66 9.64 -2.36
C ALA A 21 0.50 9.73 -1.37
N LEU A 22 0.93 10.95 -1.02
CA LEU A 22 1.96 11.18 -0.01
C LEU A 22 1.50 10.69 1.38
N ARG A 23 0.27 11.00 1.79
CA ARG A 23 -0.31 10.51 3.05
C ARG A 23 -0.30 8.98 3.10
N TRP A 24 -0.77 8.32 2.04
CA TRP A 24 -0.77 6.87 1.94
C TRP A 24 0.64 6.29 1.97
N TYR A 25 1.58 6.83 1.18
CA TYR A 25 2.97 6.37 1.15
C TYR A 25 3.61 6.46 2.53
N ASN A 26 3.45 7.60 3.21
CA ASN A 26 3.99 7.79 4.56
C ASN A 26 3.36 6.82 5.55
N HIS A 27 2.06 6.53 5.42
CA HIS A 27 1.37 5.58 6.28
C HIS A 27 1.89 4.14 6.08
N ILE A 28 2.07 3.69 4.83
CA ILE A 28 2.62 2.35 4.56
C ILE A 28 4.10 2.28 5.00
N ALA A 29 4.86 3.36 4.84
CA ALA A 29 6.27 3.43 5.24
C ALA A 29 6.51 3.34 6.75
N THR A 30 5.50 3.55 7.61
CA THR A 30 5.65 3.36 9.06
C THR A 30 5.71 1.90 9.49
N TYR A 31 5.28 0.98 8.63
CA TYR A 31 5.28 -0.45 8.91
C TYR A 31 6.63 -1.08 8.55
N SER A 32 7.10 -2.00 9.39
CA SER A 32 8.25 -2.83 9.07
C SER A 32 7.91 -3.84 7.97
N ALA A 33 8.94 -4.31 7.25
CA ALA A 33 8.77 -5.35 6.24
C ALA A 33 8.19 -6.67 6.80
N ALA A 34 8.33 -6.92 8.11
CA ALA A 34 7.72 -8.06 8.78
C ALA A 34 6.21 -7.86 8.98
N GLU A 35 5.77 -6.67 9.37
CA GLU A 35 4.35 -6.32 9.53
C GLU A 35 3.63 -6.30 8.17
N CYS A 36 4.26 -5.79 7.12
CA CYS A 36 3.67 -5.82 5.77
C CYS A 36 3.37 -7.26 5.29
N LYS A 37 4.15 -8.26 5.74
CA LYS A 37 3.92 -9.67 5.41
C LYS A 37 2.75 -10.30 6.18
N THR A 38 2.35 -9.71 7.32
CA THR A 38 1.19 -10.21 8.10
C THR A 38 -0.12 -9.59 7.66
N PHE A 39 -0.10 -8.56 6.79
CA PHE A 39 -1.31 -8.00 6.22
C PHE A 39 -2.11 -9.09 5.53
N ALA A 40 -3.40 -9.21 5.85
CA ALA A 40 -4.22 -10.24 5.26
C ALA A 40 -4.16 -10.15 3.73
N GLU A 41 -3.92 -11.28 3.06
CA GLU A 41 -4.15 -11.41 1.63
C GLU A 41 -5.66 -11.42 1.40
N GLY A 42 -6.25 -10.22 1.45
CA GLY A 42 -7.69 -10.05 1.31
C GLY A 42 -8.12 -10.27 -0.12
N VAL A 43 -9.01 -11.26 -0.32
CA VAL A 43 -9.89 -11.38 -1.49
C VAL A 43 -10.49 -10.01 -1.73
N SER A 44 -10.15 -9.39 -2.86
CA SER A 44 -10.78 -8.13 -3.23
C SER A 44 -12.29 -8.37 -3.27
N PRO A 45 -13.14 -7.51 -2.69
CA PRO A 45 -14.59 -7.68 -2.83
C PRO A 45 -15.04 -7.65 -4.29
N LEU A 46 -14.23 -7.13 -5.22
CA LEU A 46 -14.43 -7.28 -6.66
C LEU A 46 -14.24 -8.73 -7.16
N SER A 47 -13.38 -9.52 -6.52
CA SER A 47 -13.13 -10.93 -6.84
C SER A 47 -14.17 -11.87 -6.26
N ALA A 48 -14.92 -11.44 -5.25
CA ALA A 48 -15.91 -12.26 -4.55
C ALA A 48 -17.29 -12.28 -5.24
N GLY A 49 -17.47 -11.51 -6.33
CA GLY A 49 -18.75 -11.36 -7.03
C GLY A 49 -18.73 -11.73 -8.52
N ALA A 50 -17.70 -12.44 -9.00
CA ALA A 50 -17.60 -12.94 -10.37
C ALA A 50 -17.90 -14.44 -10.45
#